data_AF-H2TNP3-F1
#
_entry.id   AF-H2TNP3-F1
#
_cell.length_a   1.000
_cell.length_b   1.000
_cell.length_c   1.000
_cell.angle_alpha   90.00
_cell.angle_beta   90.00
_cell.angle_gamma   90.00
#
_symmetry.space_group_name_H-M   'P 1'
#
loop_
_entity.id
_entity.type
_entity.pdbx_description
1 polymer ?
#
loop_
_entity_poly.entity_id
_entity_poly.type
_entity_poly.pdbx_seq_one_letter_code
_entity_poly.pdbx_strand_id
1 'polypeptide(L)'
;GLRVGAEELRSSPDWSEERCEELWDRVEGVRHKLTRILHPAKLTPYLRQCKVIDEQDEDEVLNSTQYPLRISKAGRLLDILRGQGQRGLQAFLESLEFYHPEQYTQLTGQPPTQRCSLILEGLTQFLLLEVRKLRDQLRNSRMCERRLSQRCRVAEDERSRAERKAQELRHDRLQLERFAPLHFPQLAKALKLQ
;
A
#
# COMPACT_ATOMS: atom_id res chain seq x y z
N GLY A 1 -10.54 -50.83 -5.06
CA GLY A 1 -9.24 -50.55 -5.70
C GLY A 1 -9.41 -49.39 -6.64
N LEU A 2 -8.87 -48.23 -6.29
CA LEU A 2 -8.77 -47.07 -7.17
C LEU A 2 -7.33 -46.58 -7.09
N ARG A 3 -6.59 -46.81 -8.18
CA ARG A 3 -5.26 -46.27 -8.42
C ARG A 3 -5.40 -44.75 -8.53
N VAL A 4 -4.96 -44.03 -7.50
CA VAL A 4 -4.68 -42.59 -7.62
C VAL A 4 -3.35 -42.49 -8.36
N GLY A 5 -3.38 -41.78 -9.48
CA GLY A 5 -2.26 -41.62 -10.39
C GLY A 5 -1.05 -41.03 -9.71
N ALA A 6 0.12 -41.48 -10.15
CA ALA A 6 1.39 -40.87 -9.87
C ALA A 6 1.33 -39.40 -10.28
N GLU A 7 1.23 -38.50 -9.30
CA GLU A 7 1.64 -37.12 -9.51
C GLU A 7 3.15 -37.15 -9.76
N GLU A 8 3.51 -36.87 -11.00
CA GLU A 8 4.88 -36.59 -11.42
C GLU A 8 5.50 -35.60 -10.44
N LEU A 9 6.40 -36.13 -9.61
CA LEU A 9 7.40 -35.39 -8.88
C LEU A 9 8.28 -34.70 -9.94
N ARG A 10 7.82 -33.56 -10.49
CA ARG A 10 8.62 -32.72 -11.38
C ARG A 10 9.87 -32.36 -10.60
N SER A 11 10.99 -32.98 -10.98
CA SER A 11 12.25 -32.75 -10.31
C SER A 11 12.52 -31.25 -10.35
N SER A 12 12.75 -30.66 -9.18
CA SER A 12 13.46 -29.39 -9.12
C SER A 12 14.69 -29.55 -10.02
N PRO A 13 14.97 -28.58 -10.91
CA PRO A 13 16.14 -28.65 -11.75
C PRO A 13 17.34 -28.95 -10.85
N ASP A 14 18.04 -30.06 -11.12
CA ASP A 14 19.29 -30.35 -10.45
C ASP A 14 20.24 -29.21 -10.79
N TRP A 15 20.55 -28.36 -9.82
CA TRP A 15 21.41 -27.19 -9.99
C TRP A 15 22.84 -27.59 -9.70
N SER A 16 23.34 -28.59 -10.41
CA SER A 16 24.77 -28.91 -10.36
C SER A 16 25.58 -27.73 -10.90
N GLU A 17 26.81 -27.57 -10.41
CA GLU A 17 27.71 -26.50 -10.84
C GLU A 17 27.98 -26.56 -12.35
N GLU A 18 28.20 -27.76 -12.90
CA GLU A 18 28.35 -28.01 -14.34
C GLU A 18 27.15 -27.49 -15.14
N ARG A 19 25.93 -27.77 -14.69
CA ARG A 19 24.72 -27.31 -15.37
C ARG A 19 24.53 -25.80 -15.26
N CYS A 20 24.95 -25.21 -14.14
CA CYS A 20 24.92 -23.74 -13.99
C CYS A 20 25.85 -23.08 -15.01
N GLU A 21 27.07 -23.60 -15.18
CA GLU A 21 28.00 -23.11 -16.20
C GLU A 21 27.46 -23.31 -17.61
N GLU A 22 26.92 -24.49 -17.95
CA GLU A 22 26.29 -24.72 -19.26
C GLU A 22 25.17 -23.72 -19.57
N LEU A 23 24.35 -23.37 -18.57
CA LEU A 23 23.27 -22.40 -18.73
C LEU A 23 23.82 -20.98 -18.88
N TRP A 24 24.87 -20.60 -18.14
CA TRP A 24 25.54 -19.32 -18.34
C TRP A 24 26.19 -19.22 -19.72
N ASP A 25 26.78 -20.30 -20.22
CA ASP A 25 27.35 -20.33 -21.58
C ASP A 25 26.27 -20.14 -22.64
N ARG A 26 25.08 -20.73 -22.45
CA ARG A 26 23.92 -20.45 -23.32
C ARG A 26 23.49 -18.99 -23.24
N VAL A 27 23.45 -18.42 -22.03
CA VAL A 27 23.12 -17.00 -21.80
C VAL A 27 24.12 -16.11 -22.54
N GLU A 28 25.42 -16.38 -22.45
CA GLU A 28 26.44 -15.65 -23.22
C GLU A 28 26.26 -15.81 -24.72
N GLY A 29 25.98 -17.04 -25.19
CA GLY A 29 25.72 -17.33 -26.61
C GLY A 29 24.57 -16.51 -27.21
N VAL A 30 23.59 -16.10 -26.40
CA VAL A 30 22.47 -15.23 -26.83
C VAL A 30 22.47 -13.85 -26.17
N ARG A 31 23.58 -13.44 -25.53
CA ARG A 31 23.67 -12.20 -24.75
C ARG A 31 23.24 -10.96 -25.52
N HIS A 32 23.61 -10.86 -26.80
CA HIS A 32 23.18 -9.76 -27.66
C HIS A 32 21.66 -9.65 -27.76
N LYS A 33 20.94 -10.78 -27.88
CA LYS A 33 19.47 -10.78 -27.92
C LYS A 33 18.89 -10.41 -26.57
N LEU A 34 19.43 -10.97 -25.48
CA LEU A 34 18.96 -10.71 -24.11
C LEU A 34 19.11 -9.24 -23.72
N THR A 35 20.29 -8.66 -23.88
CA THR A 35 20.54 -7.24 -23.55
C THR A 35 19.65 -6.27 -24.32
N ARG A 36 19.17 -6.65 -25.51
CA ARG A 36 18.20 -5.86 -26.28
C ARG A 36 16.79 -5.92 -25.74
N ILE A 37 16.36 -7.01 -25.10
CA ILE A 37 14.99 -7.13 -24.57
C ILE A 37 14.89 -6.78 -23.08
N LEU A 38 15.95 -7.03 -22.31
CA LEU A 38 15.94 -6.85 -20.86
C LEU A 38 15.83 -5.37 -20.48
N HIS A 39 14.99 -5.09 -19.49
CA HIS A 39 14.84 -3.75 -18.94
C HIS A 39 15.31 -3.74 -17.47
N PRO A 40 16.56 -3.34 -17.18
CA PRO A 40 17.14 -3.45 -15.83
C PRO A 40 16.25 -2.90 -14.72
N ALA A 41 15.64 -1.72 -14.92
CA ALA A 41 14.74 -1.11 -13.92
C ALA A 41 13.49 -1.94 -13.56
N LYS A 42 13.11 -2.92 -14.40
CA LYS A 42 12.02 -3.87 -14.07
C LYS A 42 12.52 -5.09 -13.31
N LEU A 43 13.79 -5.44 -13.48
CA LEU A 43 14.41 -6.64 -12.94
C LEU A 43 15.03 -6.37 -11.57
N THR A 44 15.69 -5.23 -11.37
CA THR A 44 16.44 -4.92 -10.14
C THR A 44 15.61 -5.02 -8.85
N PRO A 45 14.31 -4.66 -8.78
CA PRO A 45 13.55 -4.81 -7.54
C PRO A 45 13.39 -6.28 -7.11
N TYR A 46 13.13 -7.18 -8.06
CA TYR A 46 13.03 -8.61 -7.80
C TYR A 46 14.40 -9.20 -7.43
N LEU A 47 15.46 -8.80 -8.16
CA LEU A 47 16.81 -9.28 -7.89
C LEU A 47 17.32 -8.84 -6.50
N ARG A 48 16.95 -7.63 -6.03
CA ARG A 48 17.18 -7.20 -4.64
C ARG A 48 16.42 -8.05 -3.63
N GLN A 49 15.15 -8.38 -3.92
CA GLN A 49 14.36 -9.28 -3.06
C GLN A 49 14.99 -10.67 -2.92
N CYS A 50 15.57 -11.20 -4.00
CA CYS A 50 16.31 -12.47 -4.01
C CYS A 50 17.69 -12.38 -3.32
N LYS A 51 18.12 -11.18 -2.92
CA LYS A 51 19.44 -10.89 -2.32
C LYS A 51 20.59 -11.40 -3.22
N VAL A 52 20.46 -11.18 -4.53
CA VAL A 52 21.52 -11.44 -5.52
C VAL A 52 22.19 -10.16 -5.98
N ILE A 53 21.53 -9.01 -5.81
CA ILE A 53 22.14 -7.69 -5.95
C ILE A 53 21.76 -6.86 -4.73
N ASP A 54 22.60 -5.90 -4.37
CA ASP A 54 22.30 -4.93 -3.31
C ASP A 54 21.88 -3.55 -3.88
N GLU A 55 21.82 -2.54 -3.01
CA GLU A 55 21.47 -1.17 -3.40
C GLU A 55 22.56 -0.51 -4.25
N GLN A 56 23.82 -0.84 -3.98
CA GLN A 56 24.96 -0.28 -4.69
C GLN A 56 25.05 -0.86 -6.10
N ASP A 57 24.85 -2.17 -6.24
CA ASP A 57 24.74 -2.84 -7.55
C ASP A 57 23.59 -2.25 -8.38
N GLU A 58 22.43 -2.01 -7.76
CA GLU A 58 21.28 -1.39 -8.43
C GLU A 58 21.60 0.03 -8.91
N ASP A 59 22.19 0.86 -8.04
CA ASP A 59 22.58 2.22 -8.40
C ASP A 59 23.62 2.23 -9.52
N GLU A 60 24.60 1.32 -9.48
CA GLU A 60 25.60 1.16 -10.53
C GLU A 60 24.95 0.83 -11.88
N VAL A 61 23.97 -0.08 -11.90
CA VAL A 61 23.28 -0.48 -13.13
C VAL A 61 22.36 0.63 -13.63
N LEU A 62 21.62 1.31 -12.74
CA LEU A 62 20.55 2.24 -13.14
C LEU A 62 21.03 3.67 -13.36
N ASN A 63 21.99 4.14 -12.57
CA ASN A 63 22.33 5.56 -12.49
C ASN A 63 23.78 5.89 -12.91
N SER A 64 24.66 4.89 -13.04
CA SER A 64 26.04 5.12 -13.49
C SER A 64 26.11 5.74 -14.89
N THR A 65 26.99 6.73 -15.04
CA THR A 65 27.30 7.37 -16.32
C THR A 65 28.13 6.47 -17.25
N GLN A 66 28.72 5.38 -16.73
CA GLN A 66 29.49 4.42 -17.51
C GLN A 66 28.63 3.62 -18.49
N TYR A 67 27.32 3.49 -18.21
CA TYR A 67 26.37 2.71 -19.01
C TYR A 67 25.22 3.60 -19.48
N PRO A 68 25.45 4.55 -20.41
CA PRO A 68 24.43 5.53 -20.79
C PRO A 68 23.22 4.90 -21.50
N LEU A 69 23.40 3.74 -22.13
CA LEU A 69 22.37 3.04 -22.89
C LEU A 69 21.77 1.89 -22.08
N ARG A 70 20.45 1.66 -22.21
CA ARG A 70 19.76 0.52 -21.60
C ARG A 70 20.42 -0.83 -21.92
N ILE A 71 20.89 -1.01 -23.15
CA ILE A 71 21.57 -2.25 -23.58
C ILE A 71 22.86 -2.48 -22.79
N SER A 72 23.64 -1.42 -22.54
CA SER A 72 24.86 -1.46 -21.74
C SER A 72 24.55 -1.74 -20.27
N LYS A 73 23.49 -1.12 -19.73
CA LYS A 73 22.98 -1.40 -18.36
C LYS A 73 22.56 -2.86 -18.20
N ALA A 74 21.87 -3.42 -19.19
CA ALA A 74 21.49 -4.83 -19.19
C ALA A 74 22.71 -5.74 -19.29
N GLY A 75 23.71 -5.36 -20.09
CA GLY A 75 25.00 -6.06 -20.16
C GLY A 75 25.69 -6.12 -18.80
N ARG A 76 25.78 -4.97 -18.11
CA ARG A 76 26.36 -4.88 -16.77
C ARG A 76 25.59 -5.70 -15.73
N LEU A 77 24.26 -5.64 -15.76
CA LEU A 77 23.42 -6.44 -14.86
C LEU A 77 23.70 -7.95 -15.01
N LEU A 78 23.88 -8.44 -16.25
CA LEU A 78 24.24 -9.83 -16.49
C LEU A 78 25.62 -10.18 -15.91
N ASP A 79 26.60 -9.28 -16.02
CA ASP A 79 27.94 -9.51 -15.45
C ASP A 79 27.90 -9.62 -13.92
N ILE A 80 27.13 -8.75 -13.26
CA ILE A 80 26.91 -8.80 -11.80
C ILE A 80 26.27 -10.14 -11.42
N LEU A 81 25.20 -10.54 -12.11
CA LEU A 81 24.49 -11.80 -11.82
C LEU A 81 25.37 -13.03 -12.07
N ARG A 82 26.24 -13.00 -13.09
CA ARG A 82 27.22 -14.08 -13.31
C ARG A 82 28.19 -14.20 -12.13
N GLY A 83 28.63 -13.08 -11.55
CA GLY A 83 29.46 -13.06 -10.35
C GLY A 83 28.81 -13.68 -9.11
N GLN A 84 27.48 -13.81 -9.09
CA GLN A 84 26.71 -14.43 -8.01
C GLN A 84 26.50 -15.94 -8.18
N GLY A 85 27.08 -16.54 -9.24
CA GLY A 85 27.04 -17.97 -9.51
C GLY A 85 25.62 -18.53 -9.67
N GLN A 86 25.36 -19.69 -9.06
CA GLN A 86 24.07 -20.39 -9.12
C GLN A 86 22.90 -19.50 -8.67
N ARG A 87 23.05 -18.72 -7.60
CA ARG A 87 21.97 -17.88 -7.08
C ARG A 87 21.61 -16.77 -8.07
N GLY A 88 22.61 -16.16 -8.69
CA GLY A 88 22.41 -15.16 -9.75
C GLY A 88 21.71 -15.75 -10.96
N LEU A 89 22.14 -16.94 -11.40
CA LEU A 89 21.52 -17.64 -12.52
C LEU A 89 20.05 -17.99 -12.24
N GLN A 90 19.76 -18.53 -11.06
CA GLN A 90 18.41 -18.89 -10.67
C GLN A 90 17.50 -17.64 -10.68
N ALA A 91 17.91 -16.57 -10.01
CA ALA A 91 17.13 -15.33 -9.96
C ALA A 91 16.95 -14.70 -11.35
N PHE A 92 17.98 -14.80 -12.21
CA PHE A 92 17.90 -14.36 -13.60
C PHE A 92 16.86 -15.17 -14.40
N LEU A 93 16.91 -16.49 -14.30
CA LEU A 93 15.99 -17.38 -15.02
C LEU A 93 14.55 -17.22 -14.52
N GLU A 94 14.32 -17.08 -13.21
CA GLU A 94 13.00 -16.76 -12.65
C GLU A 94 12.48 -15.40 -13.15
N SER A 95 13.35 -14.39 -13.23
CA SER A 95 12.98 -13.09 -13.80
C SER A 95 12.65 -13.18 -15.29
N LEU A 96 13.42 -13.96 -16.04
CA LEU A 96 13.22 -14.16 -17.46
C LEU A 96 11.93 -14.95 -17.72
N GLU A 97 11.64 -15.96 -16.91
CA GLU A 97 10.38 -16.71 -16.93
C GLU A 97 9.17 -15.80 -16.72
N PHE A 98 9.29 -14.83 -15.81
CA PHE A 98 8.23 -13.86 -15.50
C PHE A 98 8.02 -12.83 -16.62
N TYR A 99 9.08 -12.17 -17.09
CA TYR A 99 8.97 -11.03 -18.00
C TYR A 99 9.06 -11.40 -19.49
N HIS A 100 9.70 -12.53 -19.80
CA HIS A 100 10.15 -12.92 -21.14
C HIS A 100 10.06 -14.45 -21.32
N PRO A 101 8.85 -15.04 -21.17
CA PRO A 101 8.65 -16.49 -21.10
C PRO A 101 9.15 -17.24 -22.34
N GLU A 102 9.04 -16.63 -23.51
CA GLU A 102 9.53 -17.19 -24.77
C GLU A 102 11.05 -17.37 -24.77
N GLN A 103 11.78 -16.40 -24.23
CA GLN A 103 13.24 -16.45 -24.15
C GLN A 103 13.71 -17.38 -23.04
N TYR A 104 12.96 -17.48 -21.94
CA TYR A 104 13.17 -18.52 -20.94
C TYR A 104 13.10 -19.91 -21.56
N THR A 105 12.03 -20.23 -22.28
CA THR A 105 11.86 -21.54 -22.92
C THR A 105 12.94 -21.82 -23.98
N GLN A 106 13.38 -20.79 -24.72
CA GLN A 106 14.49 -20.96 -25.67
C GLN A 106 15.83 -21.29 -24.99
N LEU A 107 16.10 -20.73 -23.80
CA LEU A 107 17.35 -20.97 -23.07
C LEU A 107 17.35 -22.31 -22.33
N THR A 108 16.26 -22.62 -21.64
CA THR A 108 16.17 -23.77 -20.73
C THR A 108 15.59 -25.01 -21.39
N GLY A 109 14.85 -24.85 -22.49
CA GLY A 109 14.05 -25.91 -23.11
C GLY A 109 12.83 -26.31 -22.28
N GLN A 110 12.53 -25.59 -21.20
CA GLN A 110 11.43 -25.90 -20.28
C GLN A 110 10.27 -24.91 -20.48
N PRO A 111 9.02 -25.35 -20.29
CA PRO A 111 7.89 -24.42 -20.24
C PRO A 111 8.02 -23.51 -19.01
N PRO A 112 7.58 -22.24 -19.09
CA PRO A 112 7.57 -21.36 -17.93
C PRO A 112 6.62 -21.94 -16.87
N THR A 113 7.20 -22.29 -15.74
CA THR A 113 6.53 -22.59 -14.49
C THR A 113 5.76 -21.35 -14.10
N GLN A 114 4.44 -21.43 -13.98
CA GLN A 114 3.58 -20.33 -13.54
C GLN A 114 3.78 -19.99 -12.03
N ARG A 115 5.02 -19.97 -11.53
CA ARG A 115 5.34 -19.60 -10.13
C ARG A 115 4.98 -18.16 -9.79
N CYS A 116 4.72 -17.33 -10.81
CA CYS A 116 4.14 -16.00 -10.69
C CYS A 116 2.84 -15.98 -9.89
N SER A 117 2.07 -17.08 -9.91
CA SER A 117 0.77 -17.17 -9.24
C SER A 117 0.87 -16.92 -7.74
N LEU A 118 1.88 -17.46 -7.04
CA LEU A 118 1.97 -17.34 -5.57
C LEU A 118 2.27 -15.91 -5.09
N ILE A 119 3.17 -15.18 -5.76
CA ILE A 119 3.50 -13.79 -5.40
C ILE A 119 2.34 -12.85 -5.77
N LEU A 120 1.74 -13.03 -6.95
CA LEU A 120 0.57 -12.26 -7.39
C LEU A 120 -0.65 -12.54 -6.52
N GLU A 121 -0.89 -13.79 -6.12
CA GLU A 121 -1.98 -14.17 -5.22
C GLU A 121 -1.79 -13.57 -3.83
N GLY A 122 -0.58 -13.64 -3.27
CA GLY A 122 -0.26 -13.05 -1.97
C GLY A 122 -0.45 -11.53 -1.95
N LEU A 123 0.05 -10.83 -2.97
CA LEU A 123 -0.12 -9.38 -3.12
C LEU A 123 -1.59 -9.00 -3.36
N THR A 124 -2.32 -9.76 -4.18
CA THR A 124 -3.74 -9.52 -4.43
C THR A 124 -4.56 -9.72 -3.16
N GLN A 125 -4.29 -10.77 -2.40
CA GLN A 125 -4.98 -11.06 -1.14
C GLN A 125 -4.67 -10.00 -0.08
N PHE A 126 -3.42 -9.55 0.02
CA PHE A 126 -3.02 -8.45 0.89
C PHE A 126 -3.76 -7.15 0.54
N LEU A 127 -3.78 -6.77 -0.74
CA LEU A 127 -4.48 -5.56 -1.20
C LEU A 127 -5.99 -5.64 -0.95
N LEU A 128 -6.61 -6.81 -1.18
CA LEU A 128 -8.04 -7.02 -0.87
C LEU A 128 -8.33 -6.86 0.63
N LEU A 129 -7.47 -7.37 1.50
CA LEU A 129 -7.59 -7.22 2.96
C LEU A 129 -7.48 -5.75 3.37
N GLU A 130 -6.49 -5.02 2.85
CA GLU A 130 -6.30 -3.62 3.22
C GLU A 130 -7.45 -2.74 2.71
N VAL A 131 -7.94 -2.97 1.50
CA VAL A 131 -9.14 -2.29 0.97
C VAL A 131 -10.35 -2.57 1.85
N ARG A 132 -10.56 -3.80 2.30
CA ARG A 132 -11.67 -4.15 3.21
C ARG A 132 -11.56 -3.38 4.53
N LYS A 133 -10.38 -3.37 5.14
CA LYS A 133 -10.10 -2.65 6.38
C LYS A 133 -10.36 -1.15 6.25
N LEU A 134 -9.92 -0.53 5.15
CA LEU A 134 -10.19 0.89 4.86
C LEU A 134 -11.69 1.18 4.71
N ARG A 135 -12.45 0.29 4.05
CA ARG A 135 -13.91 0.43 3.93
C ARG A 135 -14.62 0.35 5.27
N ASP A 136 -14.17 -0.56 6.15
CA ASP A 136 -14.72 -0.70 7.50
C ASP A 136 -14.41 0.53 8.37
N GLN A 137 -13.18 1.05 8.29
CA GLN A 137 -12.79 2.31 8.96
C GLN A 137 -13.64 3.49 8.50
N LEU A 138 -13.85 3.65 7.18
CA LEU A 138 -14.68 4.70 6.63
C LEU A 138 -16.14 4.59 7.11
N ARG A 139 -16.69 3.37 7.15
CA ARG A 139 -18.04 3.11 7.66
C ARG A 139 -18.16 3.51 9.13
N ASN A 140 -17.20 3.12 9.96
CA ASN A 140 -17.19 3.44 11.39
C ASN A 140 -17.05 4.94 11.63
N SER A 141 -16.17 5.62 10.88
CA SER A 141 -16.01 7.07 10.94
C SER A 141 -17.33 7.79 10.65
N ARG A 142 -18.02 7.42 9.56
CA ARG A 142 -19.34 7.99 9.21
C ARG A 142 -20.41 7.74 10.27
N MET A 143 -20.41 6.58 10.92
CA MET A 143 -21.34 6.29 12.02
C MET A 143 -21.06 7.18 13.25
N CYS A 144 -19.78 7.36 13.60
CA CYS A 144 -19.38 8.27 14.67
C CYS A 144 -19.76 9.72 14.36
N GLU A 145 -19.51 10.19 13.13
CA GLU A 145 -19.87 11.53 12.66
C GLU A 145 -21.38 11.79 12.77
N ARG A 146 -22.22 10.85 12.32
CA ARG A 146 -23.69 10.96 12.46
C ARG A 146 -24.12 11.05 13.92
N ARG A 147 -23.53 10.23 14.79
CA ARG A 147 -23.84 10.24 16.22
C ARG A 147 -23.42 11.56 16.88
N LEU A 148 -22.24 12.08 16.53
CA LEU A 148 -21.78 13.39 17.00
C LEU A 148 -22.69 14.51 16.49
N SER A 149 -23.04 14.51 15.21
CA SER A 149 -23.95 15.50 14.61
C SER A 149 -25.31 15.51 15.31
N GLN A 150 -25.86 14.34 15.62
CA GLN A 150 -27.11 14.24 16.38
C GLN A 150 -26.98 14.83 17.78
N ARG A 151 -25.87 14.55 18.48
CA ARG A 151 -25.61 15.12 19.81
C ARG A 151 -25.43 16.64 19.76
N CYS A 152 -24.71 17.16 18.76
CA CYS A 152 -24.56 18.60 18.53
C CYS A 152 -25.92 19.26 18.33
N ARG A 153 -26.80 18.69 17.50
CA ARG A 153 -28.14 19.23 17.27
C ARG A 153 -28.97 19.30 18.56
N VAL A 154 -28.95 18.23 19.36
CA VAL A 154 -29.65 18.21 20.67
C VAL A 154 -29.08 19.28 21.61
N ALA A 155 -27.75 19.39 21.70
CA ALA A 155 -27.10 20.38 22.53
C ALA A 155 -27.40 21.82 22.07
N GLU A 156 -27.48 22.07 20.76
CA GLU A 156 -27.88 23.36 20.18
C GLU A 156 -29.34 23.72 20.50
N ASP A 157 -30.25 22.73 20.44
CA ASP A 157 -31.66 22.92 20.82
C ASP A 157 -31.80 23.27 22.31
N GLU A 158 -31.07 22.57 23.18
CA GLU A 158 -31.02 22.84 24.62
C GLU A 158 -30.46 24.24 24.92
N ARG A 159 -29.35 24.60 24.25
CA ARG A 159 -28.75 25.94 24.36
C ARG A 159 -29.75 27.02 23.95
N SER A 160 -30.42 26.83 22.81
CA SER A 160 -31.41 27.79 22.29
C SER A 160 -32.64 27.94 23.20
N ARG A 161 -33.02 26.89 23.92
CA ARG A 161 -34.10 26.95 24.93
C ARG A 161 -33.64 27.70 26.18
N ALA A 162 -32.43 27.42 26.65
CA ALA A 162 -31.84 28.10 27.81
C ALA A 162 -31.65 29.60 27.55
N GLU A 163 -31.18 29.97 26.35
CA GLU A 163 -31.03 31.37 25.92
C GLU A 163 -32.36 32.13 25.91
N ARG A 164 -33.43 31.53 25.36
CA ARG A 164 -34.78 32.13 25.38
C ARG A 164 -35.28 32.35 26.81
N LYS A 165 -35.18 31.34 27.67
CA LYS A 165 -35.57 31.46 29.08
C LYS A 165 -34.76 32.53 29.82
N ALA A 166 -33.47 32.65 29.51
CA ALA A 166 -32.61 33.68 30.09
C ALA A 166 -33.01 35.09 29.61
N GLN A 167 -33.43 35.25 28.35
CA GLN A 167 -33.94 36.52 27.82
C GLN A 167 -35.28 36.91 28.48
N GLU A 168 -36.21 35.96 28.63
CA GLU A 168 -37.48 36.19 29.34
C GLU A 168 -37.24 36.66 30.78
N LEU A 169 -36.41 35.94 31.54
CA LEU A 169 -36.07 36.33 32.92
C LEU A 169 -35.40 37.70 33.01
N ARG A 170 -34.57 38.07 32.03
CA ARG A 170 -33.98 39.41 31.96
C ARG A 170 -35.04 40.48 31.69
N HIS A 171 -36.00 40.19 30.82
CA HIS A 171 -37.12 41.10 30.54
C HIS A 171 -37.97 41.30 31.80
N ASP A 172 -38.38 40.21 32.45
CA ASP A 172 -39.20 40.26 33.67
C ASP A 172 -38.50 41.03 34.79
N ARG A 173 -37.17 40.82 34.96
CA ARG A 173 -36.38 41.58 35.94
C ARG A 173 -36.40 43.08 35.65
N LEU A 174 -36.20 43.48 34.39
CA LEU A 174 -36.23 44.89 33.99
C LEU A 174 -37.62 45.51 34.16
N GLN A 175 -38.70 44.76 33.94
CA GLN A 175 -40.07 45.21 34.21
C GLN A 175 -40.26 45.46 35.71
N LEU A 176 -39.88 44.49 36.56
CA LEU A 176 -39.95 44.64 38.02
C LEU A 176 -39.15 45.85 38.53
N GLU A 177 -37.93 46.05 38.02
CA GLU A 177 -37.11 47.23 38.34
C GLU A 177 -37.76 48.55 37.90
N ARG A 178 -38.51 48.57 36.79
CA ARG A 178 -39.28 49.75 36.35
C ARG A 178 -40.50 50.04 37.23
N PHE A 179 -41.20 49.01 37.70
CA PHE A 179 -42.40 49.18 38.55
C PHE A 179 -42.06 49.43 40.03
N ALA A 180 -40.90 49.00 40.51
CA ALA A 180 -40.44 49.22 41.88
C ALA A 180 -40.45 50.69 42.34
N PRO A 181 -39.89 51.67 41.59
CA PRO A 181 -39.90 53.08 42.00
C PRO A 181 -41.28 53.76 41.89
N LEU A 182 -42.25 53.17 41.18
CA LEU A 182 -43.62 53.70 41.10
C LEU A 182 -44.45 53.33 42.34
N HIS A 183 -44.18 52.17 42.94
CA HIS A 183 -44.91 51.68 44.11
C HIS A 183 -44.32 52.18 45.45
N PHE A 184 -43.03 52.49 45.50
CA PHE A 184 -42.34 52.94 46.71
C PHE A 184 -42.89 54.26 47.30
N PRO A 185 -43.10 55.34 46.51
CA PRO A 185 -43.67 56.59 47.03
C PRO A 185 -45.11 56.44 47.51
N GLN A 186 -45.90 55.55 46.89
CA GLN A 186 -47.29 55.29 47.27
C GLN A 186 -47.38 54.49 48.58
N LEU A 187 -46.54 53.47 48.75
CA LEU A 187 -46.44 52.70 49.99
C LEU A 187 -45.86 53.54 51.14
N ALA A 188 -44.87 54.39 50.86
CA ALA A 188 -44.33 55.32 51.86
C ALA A 188 -45.33 56.41 52.27
N LYS A 189 -46.23 56.85 51.38
CA LYS A 189 -47.35 57.73 51.72
C LYS A 189 -48.40 57.01 52.58
N ALA A 190 -48.73 55.76 52.25
CA ALA A 190 -49.69 54.97 53.02
C ALA A 190 -49.21 54.69 54.46
N LEU A 191 -47.91 54.43 54.64
CA LEU A 191 -47.30 54.21 55.96
C LEU A 191 -47.11 55.48 56.81
N LYS A 192 -47.11 56.68 56.19
CA LYS A 192 -47.05 57.97 56.92
C LYS A 192 -48.43 58.51 57.32
N LEU A 193 -49.52 57.85 56.91
CA LEU A 193 -50.90 58.21 57.24
C LEU A 193 -51.53 57.31 58.33
N GLN A 194 -50.73 56.43 58.95
CA GLN A 194 -51.03 55.77 60.23
C GLN A 194 -50.21 56.43 61.34
#